data_AF-A0A7S8FGK0-F1
#
_entry.id   AF-A0A7S8FGK0-F1
#
_cell.length_a   1.000
_cell.length_b   1.000
_cell.length_c   1.000
_cell.angle_alpha   90.00
_cell.angle_beta   90.00
_cell.angle_gamma   90.00
#
_symmetry.space_group_name_H-M   'P 1'
#
loop_
_entity.id
_entity.type
_entity.pdbx_description
1 polymer ?
#
loop_
_entity_poly.entity_id
_entity_poly.type
_entity_poly.pdbx_seq_one_letter_code
_entity_poly.pdbx_strand_id
1 'polypeptide(L)'
;MVEGHVCGSDGSAVSNVNVLVKDTKISYGQVVRTDGDGYYKATFHLHNDNLGDPLLVEVRGEQQHLKVDFDPKDLESERRIQVNFGTGCDANGPPVWLWWGGGAVVVAVGSAIGMKLVRSQRRQERGKGKWQSKRKS
;
A
#
# COMPACT_ATOMS: atom_id res chain seq x y z
N MET A 1 15.03 -13.77 -6.67
CA MET A 1 15.86 -12.54 -6.71
C MET A 1 15.33 -11.54 -5.70
N VAL A 2 16.21 -10.70 -5.19
CA VAL A 2 15.87 -9.59 -4.29
C VAL A 2 16.33 -8.31 -4.95
N GLU A 3 15.46 -7.30 -5.02
CA GLU A 3 15.79 -6.04 -5.67
C GLU A 3 15.01 -4.88 -5.08
N GLY A 4 15.42 -3.65 -5.41
CA GLY A 4 14.75 -2.45 -4.98
C GLY A 4 15.59 -1.20 -5.24
N HIS A 5 15.17 -0.10 -4.64
CA HIS A 5 15.90 1.16 -4.69
C HIS A 5 16.38 1.60 -3.31
N VAL A 6 17.51 2.31 -3.29
CA VAL A 6 17.98 3.06 -2.14
C VAL A 6 17.82 4.55 -2.44
N CYS A 7 17.06 5.25 -1.61
CA CYS A 7 16.79 6.66 -1.76
C CYS A 7 17.20 7.45 -0.52
N GLY A 8 17.52 8.73 -0.73
CA GLY A 8 17.77 9.69 0.34
C GLY A 8 16.49 10.11 1.05
N SER A 9 16.66 10.93 2.09
CA SER A 9 15.54 11.56 2.80
C SER A 9 14.73 12.52 1.92
N ASP A 10 15.31 12.97 0.81
CA ASP A 10 14.71 13.85 -0.19
C ASP A 10 14.07 13.07 -1.37
N GLY A 11 14.08 11.74 -1.32
CA GLY A 11 13.62 10.90 -2.43
C GLY A 11 14.61 10.76 -3.58
N SER A 12 15.80 11.36 -3.49
CA SER A 12 16.83 11.20 -4.52
C SER A 12 17.41 9.79 -4.54
N ALA A 13 17.68 9.28 -5.74
CA ALA A 13 18.39 8.02 -5.91
C ALA A 13 19.80 8.06 -5.32
N VAL A 14 20.18 7.00 -4.60
CA VAL A 14 21.49 6.88 -3.97
C VAL A 14 22.33 5.82 -4.69
N SER A 15 23.29 6.28 -5.47
CA SER A 15 24.15 5.41 -6.29
C SER A 15 25.39 4.90 -5.55
N ASN A 16 25.96 3.81 -6.07
CA ASN A 16 27.24 3.23 -5.65
C ASN A 16 27.33 2.83 -4.17
N VAL A 17 26.20 2.46 -3.55
CA VAL A 17 26.17 1.97 -2.17
C VAL A 17 26.09 0.45 -2.12
N ASN A 18 26.75 -0.14 -1.12
CA ASN A 18 26.67 -1.58 -0.89
C ASN A 18 25.33 -1.94 -0.27
N VAL A 19 24.69 -2.94 -0.85
CA VAL A 19 23.50 -3.62 -0.33
C VAL A 19 23.89 -5.06 -0.06
N LEU A 20 23.87 -5.43 1.21
CA LEU A 20 24.02 -6.83 1.64
C LEU A 20 22.65 -7.49 1.60
N VAL A 21 22.55 -8.62 0.93
CA VAL A 21 21.39 -9.50 0.98
C VAL A 21 21.87 -10.86 1.47
N LYS A 22 21.20 -11.43 2.48
CA LYS A 22 21.65 -12.68 3.11
C LYS A 22 20.46 -13.54 3.54
N ASP A 23 20.46 -14.80 3.12
CA ASP A 23 19.71 -15.84 3.80
C ASP A 23 20.45 -16.22 5.09
N THR A 24 19.82 -15.96 6.23
CA THR A 24 20.47 -16.13 7.53
C THR A 24 20.41 -17.56 8.05
N LYS A 25 19.51 -18.41 7.54
CA LYS A 25 19.40 -19.82 7.93
C LYS A 25 20.50 -20.65 7.29
N ILE A 26 20.76 -20.46 5.99
CA ILE A 26 21.83 -21.17 5.28
C ILE A 26 23.15 -20.38 5.20
N SER A 27 23.19 -19.18 5.80
CA SER A 27 24.36 -18.28 5.82
C SER A 27 24.91 -17.92 4.44
N TYR A 28 24.07 -17.93 3.41
CA TYR A 28 24.42 -17.53 2.05
C TYR A 28 24.03 -16.07 1.82
N GLY A 29 24.90 -15.29 1.19
CA GLY A 29 24.60 -13.89 0.90
C GLY A 29 25.46 -13.29 -0.19
N GLN A 30 25.03 -12.14 -0.68
CA GLN A 30 25.68 -11.37 -1.72
C GLN A 30 25.73 -9.91 -1.31
N VAL A 31 26.79 -9.22 -1.71
CA VAL A 31 26.87 -7.75 -1.64
C VAL A 31 26.82 -7.23 -3.06
N VAL A 32 25.83 -6.40 -3.35
CA VAL A 32 25.64 -5.74 -4.64
C VAL A 32 25.74 -4.23 -4.47
N ARG A 33 25.98 -3.50 -5.56
CA ARG A 33 26.01 -2.04 -5.55
C ARG A 33 24.81 -1.48 -6.27
N THR A 34 24.28 -0.36 -5.75
CA THR A 34 23.28 0.40 -6.47
C THR A 34 23.87 1.07 -7.71
N ASP A 35 23.07 1.14 -8.77
CA ASP A 35 23.39 1.88 -10.00
C ASP A 35 23.13 3.38 -9.87
N GLY A 36 23.18 4.12 -10.99
CA GLY A 36 22.95 5.56 -11.05
C GLY A 36 21.57 6.00 -10.55
N ASP A 37 20.56 5.14 -10.69
CA ASP A 37 19.17 5.38 -10.29
C ASP A 37 18.86 4.82 -8.90
N GLY A 38 19.91 4.43 -8.17
CA GLY A 38 19.79 3.86 -6.83
C GLY A 38 19.23 2.44 -6.83
N TYR A 39 19.06 1.82 -8.00
CA TYR A 39 18.51 0.47 -8.13
C TYR A 39 19.57 -0.57 -7.82
N TYR A 40 19.18 -1.65 -7.14
CA TYR A 40 20.02 -2.82 -6.93
C TYR A 40 19.25 -4.10 -7.21
N LYS A 41 19.99 -5.13 -7.63
CA LYS A 41 19.47 -6.48 -7.86
C LYS A 41 20.46 -7.52 -7.38
N ALA A 42 20.02 -8.39 -6.49
CA ALA A 42 20.76 -9.54 -6.00
C ALA A 42 20.08 -10.84 -6.48
N THR A 43 20.82 -11.64 -7.25
CA THR A 43 20.32 -12.89 -7.81
C THR A 43 20.62 -14.04 -6.86
N PHE A 44 19.59 -14.48 -6.15
CA PHE A 44 19.64 -15.71 -5.35
C PHE A 44 19.17 -16.89 -6.17
N HIS A 45 19.95 -17.97 -6.13
CA HIS A 45 19.49 -19.30 -6.50
C HIS A 45 18.73 -19.89 -5.32
N LEU A 46 17.45 -19.53 -5.19
CA LEU A 46 16.57 -20.09 -4.16
C LEU A 46 15.98 -21.41 -4.66
N HIS A 47 16.15 -22.46 -3.87
CA HIS A 47 15.47 -23.74 -4.05
C HIS A 47 14.09 -23.70 -3.39
N ASN A 48 13.20 -24.63 -3.72
CA ASN A 48 11.86 -24.71 -3.12
C ASN A 48 11.91 -24.87 -1.60
N ASP A 49 12.93 -25.55 -1.08
CA ASP A 49 13.14 -25.76 0.35
C ASP A 49 13.56 -24.48 1.11
N ASN A 50 13.89 -23.41 0.38
CA ASN A 50 14.18 -22.10 0.97
C ASN A 50 12.91 -21.27 1.23
N LEU A 51 11.72 -21.77 0.87
CA LEU A 51 10.47 -21.09 1.19
C LEU A 51 10.33 -20.90 2.70
N GLY A 52 10.09 -19.66 3.11
CA GLY A 52 9.97 -19.25 4.51
C GLY A 52 11.30 -18.97 5.20
N ASP A 53 12.45 -19.13 4.53
CA ASP A 53 13.75 -18.85 5.12
C ASP A 53 13.91 -17.36 5.48
N PRO A 54 14.57 -17.05 6.61
CA PRO A 54 14.80 -15.68 7.05
C PRO A 54 15.81 -14.95 6.15
N LEU A 55 15.37 -13.85 5.55
CA LEU A 55 16.14 -13.00 4.66
C LEU A 55 16.49 -11.68 5.36
N LEU A 56 17.77 -11.34 5.39
CA LEU A 56 18.27 -10.05 5.86
C LEU A 56 18.70 -9.21 4.65
N VAL A 57 18.23 -7.97 4.58
CA VAL A 57 18.76 -6.95 3.66
C VAL A 57 19.32 -5.80 4.49
N GLU A 58 20.55 -5.39 4.20
CA GLU A 58 21.24 -4.31 4.92
C GLU A 58 21.85 -3.29 3.97
N VAL A 59 21.62 -2.02 4.26
CA VAL A 59 22.20 -0.88 3.55
C VAL A 59 22.59 0.19 4.57
N ARG A 60 23.87 0.61 4.56
CA ARG A 60 24.38 1.72 5.40
C ARG A 60 24.02 1.59 6.90
N GLY A 61 23.94 0.36 7.42
CA GLY A 61 23.58 0.09 8.82
C GLY A 61 22.08 0.03 9.11
N GLU A 62 21.22 0.33 8.12
CA GLU A 62 19.79 0.01 8.20
C GLU A 62 19.56 -1.44 7.78
N GLN A 63 18.75 -2.17 8.54
CA GLN A 63 18.44 -3.58 8.29
C GLN A 63 16.94 -3.79 8.14
N GLN A 64 16.56 -4.59 7.14
CA GLN A 64 15.21 -5.12 6.99
C GLN A 64 15.26 -6.64 7.05
N HIS A 65 14.40 -7.20 7.89
CA HIS A 65 14.26 -8.63 8.11
C HIS A 65 12.97 -9.09 7.45
N LEU A 66 13.09 -9.96 6.46
CA LEU A 66 12.00 -10.51 5.67
C LEU A 66 12.03 -12.04 5.73
N LYS A 67 11.06 -12.65 5.06
CA LYS A 67 11.09 -14.07 4.75
C LYS A 67 11.09 -14.25 3.25
N VAL A 68 11.77 -15.28 2.80
CA VAL A 68 11.64 -15.74 1.42
C VAL A 68 10.21 -16.23 1.20
N ASP A 69 9.49 -15.58 0.29
CA ASP A 69 8.11 -15.89 -0.01
C ASP A 69 7.91 -15.98 -1.53
N PHE A 70 7.47 -17.14 -2.01
CA PHE A 70 7.17 -17.43 -3.41
C PHE A 70 6.27 -18.67 -3.50
N ASP A 71 5.50 -18.82 -4.59
CA ASP A 71 4.78 -20.06 -4.85
C ASP A 71 5.72 -21.09 -5.52
N PRO A 72 6.04 -22.22 -4.88
CA PRO A 72 6.91 -23.23 -5.48
C PRO A 72 6.27 -23.95 -6.67
N LYS A 73 4.94 -23.82 -6.87
CA LYS A 73 4.21 -24.37 -8.01
C LYS A 73 4.17 -23.41 -9.20
N ASP A 74 4.49 -22.13 -8.98
CA ASP A 74 4.63 -21.16 -10.05
C ASP A 74 6.00 -21.32 -10.72
N LEU A 75 5.96 -21.84 -11.96
CA LEU A 75 7.13 -22.06 -12.80
C LEU A 75 7.29 -20.98 -13.88
N GLU A 76 6.29 -20.09 -14.02
CA GLU A 76 6.22 -19.09 -15.07
C GLU A 76 6.71 -17.72 -14.57
N SER A 77 6.39 -17.36 -13.32
CA SER A 77 6.75 -16.05 -12.78
C SER A 77 8.17 -16.02 -12.22
N GLU A 78 8.86 -14.90 -12.46
CA GLU A 78 10.11 -14.61 -11.77
C GLU A 78 9.87 -14.43 -10.26
N ARG A 79 10.58 -15.22 -9.44
CA ARG A 79 10.54 -15.10 -7.97
C ARG A 79 11.23 -13.80 -7.56
N ARG A 80 10.48 -12.74 -7.28
CA ARG A 80 11.00 -11.40 -6.97
C ARG A 80 10.52 -10.92 -5.59
N ILE A 81 11.47 -10.51 -4.76
CA ILE A 81 11.22 -9.84 -3.48
C ILE A 81 11.68 -8.39 -3.64
N GLN A 82 10.77 -7.44 -3.42
CA GLN A 82 11.07 -6.02 -3.55
C GLN A 82 11.32 -5.38 -2.18
N VAL A 83 12.47 -4.73 -2.00
CA VAL A 83 12.90 -4.14 -0.73
C VAL A 83 13.52 -2.76 -0.99
N ASN A 84 12.81 -1.70 -0.62
CA ASN A 84 13.29 -0.32 -0.78
C ASN A 84 13.85 0.22 0.54
N PHE A 85 14.88 1.07 0.46
CA PHE A 85 15.47 1.77 1.59
C PHE A 85 15.32 3.28 1.43
N GLY A 86 15.02 3.98 2.53
CA GLY A 86 14.76 5.41 2.52
C GLY A 86 13.31 5.77 2.17
N THR A 87 13.08 7.04 1.84
CA THR A 87 11.74 7.59 1.57
C THR A 87 11.62 8.02 0.12
N GLY A 88 10.44 7.89 -0.48
CA GLY A 88 10.19 8.41 -1.83
C GLY A 88 10.77 7.57 -2.97
N CYS A 89 11.19 6.32 -2.70
CA CYS A 89 11.62 5.38 -3.74
C CYS A 89 10.48 4.91 -4.66
N ASP A 90 9.24 5.09 -4.23
CA ASP A 90 8.07 4.66 -5.00
C ASP A 90 7.69 5.72 -6.03
N ALA A 91 8.20 5.59 -7.25
CA ALA A 91 7.65 6.30 -8.41
C ALA A 91 6.21 5.84 -8.76
N ASN A 92 5.74 4.73 -8.18
CA ASN A 92 4.44 4.08 -8.44
C ASN A 92 3.54 3.92 -7.20
N GLY A 93 3.86 4.56 -6.07
CA GLY A 93 2.96 4.57 -4.91
C GLY A 93 1.64 5.26 -5.27
N PRO A 94 0.47 4.77 -4.82
CA PRO A 94 -0.80 5.43 -5.11
C PRO A 94 -0.70 6.89 -4.64
N PRO A 95 -0.93 7.86 -5.53
CA PRO A 95 -0.68 9.26 -5.24
C PRO A 95 -1.51 9.70 -4.03
N VAL A 96 -0.87 10.42 -3.09
CA VAL A 96 -1.38 10.70 -1.73
C VAL A 96 -2.79 11.30 -1.69
N TRP A 97 -3.26 11.95 -2.77
CA TRP A 97 -4.64 12.42 -2.92
C TRP A 97 -5.71 11.32 -2.84
N LEU A 98 -5.37 10.05 -3.12
CA LEU A 98 -6.27 8.91 -2.95
C LEU A 98 -6.70 8.69 -1.49
N TRP A 99 -5.87 9.05 -0.50
CA TRP A 99 -6.25 9.02 0.91
C TRP A 99 -7.23 10.14 1.31
N TRP A 100 -7.29 11.22 0.53
CA TRP A 100 -8.20 12.36 0.78
C TRP A 100 -9.50 12.29 -0.05
N GLY A 101 -9.54 11.49 -1.13
CA GLY A 101 -10.66 11.42 -2.07
C GLY A 101 -11.92 10.70 -1.56
N GLY A 102 -11.82 9.88 -0.50
CA GLY A 102 -12.95 9.07 0.01
C GLY A 102 -14.05 9.87 0.73
N GLY A 103 -13.75 11.08 1.22
CA GLY A 103 -14.71 11.86 2.01
C GLY A 103 -15.82 12.54 1.20
N ALA A 104 -15.58 12.87 -0.06
CA ALA A 104 -16.50 13.71 -0.83
C ALA A 104 -17.77 12.97 -1.32
N VAL A 105 -17.66 11.66 -1.59
CA VAL A 105 -18.79 10.88 -2.14
C VAL A 105 -19.87 10.59 -1.08
N VAL A 106 -19.48 10.42 0.19
CA VAL A 106 -20.42 10.07 1.27
C VAL A 106 -21.36 11.24 1.62
N VAL A 107 -20.90 12.48 1.52
CA VAL A 107 -21.70 13.69 1.85
C VAL A 107 -22.84 13.92 0.85
N ALA A 108 -22.65 13.58 -0.42
CA ALA A 108 -23.66 13.80 -1.46
C ALA A 108 -24.87 12.85 -1.33
N VAL A 109 -24.65 11.59 -0.94
CA VAL A 109 -25.74 10.61 -0.83
C VAL A 109 -26.55 10.83 0.45
N GLY A 110 -25.89 11.13 1.58
CA GLY A 110 -26.56 11.40 2.86
C GLY A 110 -27.49 12.62 2.82
N SER A 111 -27.08 13.68 2.13
CA SER A 111 -27.89 14.91 1.99
C SER A 111 -29.15 14.69 1.14
N ALA A 112 -29.08 13.90 0.07
CA ALA A 112 -30.24 13.62 -0.79
C ALA A 112 -31.33 12.79 -0.09
N ILE A 113 -30.94 11.78 0.70
CA ILE A 113 -31.89 10.93 1.44
C ILE A 113 -32.52 11.72 2.60
N GLY A 114 -31.72 12.47 3.36
CA GLY A 114 -32.21 13.30 4.47
C GLY A 114 -33.23 14.35 4.01
N MET A 115 -32.98 15.00 2.86
CA MET A 115 -33.87 16.04 2.35
C MET A 115 -35.23 15.49 1.87
N LYS A 116 -35.28 14.26 1.33
CA LYS A 116 -36.54 13.60 0.95
C LYS A 116 -37.40 13.21 2.16
N LEU A 117 -36.78 12.70 3.24
CA LEU A 117 -37.51 12.31 4.45
C LEU A 117 -38.13 13.51 5.17
N VAL A 118 -37.39 14.61 5.33
CA VAL A 118 -37.91 15.85 5.96
C VAL A 118 -39.06 16.45 5.15
N ARG A 119 -38.98 16.41 3.81
CA ARG A 119 -40.08 16.89 2.96
C ARG A 119 -41.34 16.02 3.03
N SER A 120 -41.20 14.71 3.22
CA SER A 120 -42.37 13.82 3.30
C SER A 120 -43.11 13.99 4.64
N GLN A 121 -42.39 14.13 5.75
CA GLN A 121 -43.00 14.40 7.07
C GLN A 121 -43.74 15.75 7.08
N ARG A 122 -43.15 16.82 6.55
CA ARG A 122 -43.83 18.13 6.45
C ARG A 122 -45.10 18.12 5.58
N ARG A 123 -45.17 17.24 4.56
CA ARG A 123 -46.40 17.08 3.76
C ARG A 123 -47.47 16.29 4.53
N GLN A 124 -47.10 15.29 5.32
CA GLN A 124 -48.04 14.54 6.15
C GLN A 124 -48.63 15.39 7.29
N GLU A 125 -47.82 16.23 7.95
CA GLU A 125 -48.30 17.12 9.02
C GLU A 125 -49.27 18.18 8.48
N ARG A 126 -49.01 18.73 7.29
CA ARG A 126 -49.93 19.67 6.62
C ARG A 126 -51.23 19.02 6.12
N GLY A 127 -51.23 17.71 5.87
CA GLY A 127 -52.42 16.94 5.49
C GLY A 127 -53.34 16.61 6.68
N LYS A 128 -52.78 16.43 7.88
CA LYS A 128 -53.54 16.09 9.10
C LYS A 128 -54.18 17.30 9.81
N GLY A 129 -53.76 18.53 9.51
CA GLY A 129 -54.34 19.76 10.08
C GLY A 129 -55.68 20.22 9.49
N LYS A 130 -56.19 19.60 8.41
CA LYS A 130 -57.42 20.03 7.72
C LYS A 130 -58.68 19.20 8.03
N TRP A 131 -58.60 18.16 8.86
CA TRP A 131 -59.75 17.27 9.16
C TRP A 131 -60.35 17.41 10.58
N GLN A 132 -59.85 18.31 11.43
CA GLN A 132 -60.40 18.54 12.78
C GLN A 132 -61.08 19.91 13.00
N SER A 133 -61.26 20.75 11.97
CA SER A 133 -61.98 22.04 12.12
C SER A 133 -63.43 22.04 11.60
N LYS A 134 -64.02 20.87 11.32
CA LYS A 134 -65.43 20.76 10.90
C LYS A 134 -66.24 19.82 11.80
N ARG A 135 -66.20 20.10 13.11
CA ARG A 135 -67.19 19.63 14.09
C ARG A 135 -67.17 20.54 15.33
N LYS A 136 -67.65 21.76 15.15
CA LYS A 136 -68.24 22.63 16.19
C LYS A 136 -68.99 23.76 15.47
N SER A 137 -70.23 23.46 15.11
CA SER A 137 -71.38 24.36 15.18
C SER A 137 -72.65 23.53 15.08
#